data_AF-A0A932W4U2-F1
#
_entry.id   AF-A0A932W4U2-F1
#
_cell.length_a   1.000
_cell.length_b   1.000
_cell.length_c   1.000
_cell.angle_alpha   90.00
_cell.angle_beta   90.00
_cell.angle_gamma   90.00
#
_symmetry.space_group_name_H-M   'P 1'
#
loop_
_entity.id
_entity.type
_entity.pdbx_description
1 polymer ?
#
loop_
_entity_poly.entity_id
_entity_poly.type
_entity_poly.pdbx_seq_one_letter_code
_entity_poly.pdbx_strand_id
1 'polypeptide(L)'
;MTSQFARLSDGFVVVDLSPHLNNTGTSLPTIVVEDGIDGMGRTLPTEELASMAPMIHPITGWGRGVPDNVVCDEQVVAVSAPAPVSGWSVIGATRCGPMQDTFTAVDSTGHRTAVLVGLSDLVSFRPAFSDTEAAVFSRLRGAQDVPRRTRLWRSNHGFDPAVNLREIEFPLNPDMHVFALVLWPVSSGGVA
;
A
#
# COMPACT_ATOMS: atom_id res chain seq x y z
N MET A 1 -2.39 24.63 -2.02
CA MET A 1 -3.33 23.51 -1.89
C MET A 1 -3.59 22.94 -3.27
N THR A 2 -2.90 21.86 -3.63
CA THR A 2 -3.15 21.15 -4.90
C THR A 2 -2.74 19.71 -4.70
N SER A 3 -3.70 18.85 -4.34
CA SER A 3 -3.53 17.39 -4.40
C SER A 3 -3.60 17.01 -5.88
N GLN A 4 -2.48 16.53 -6.44
CA GLN A 4 -2.41 16.03 -7.80
C GLN A 4 -2.33 14.51 -7.75
N PHE A 5 -3.48 13.87 -7.92
CA PHE A 5 -3.55 12.46 -8.29
C PHE A 5 -2.76 12.22 -9.58
N ALA A 6 -1.92 11.20 -9.62
CA ALA A 6 -1.54 10.57 -10.89
C ALA A 6 -2.65 9.57 -11.25
N ARG A 7 -3.47 9.89 -12.26
CA ARG A 7 -4.20 8.83 -12.96
C ARG A 7 -3.14 7.91 -13.56
N LEU A 8 -3.13 6.64 -13.14
CA LEU A 8 -2.38 5.63 -13.86
C LEU A 8 -3.05 5.42 -15.23
N SER A 9 -2.28 4.99 -16.22
CA SER A 9 -2.71 4.83 -17.63
C SER A 9 -4.00 4.02 -17.83
N ASP A 10 -4.44 3.29 -16.81
CA ASP A 10 -5.55 2.34 -16.88
C ASP A 10 -6.82 2.83 -16.15
N GLY A 11 -6.87 4.11 -15.75
CA GLY A 11 -8.06 4.70 -15.13
C GLY A 11 -8.19 4.47 -13.61
N PHE A 12 -7.15 3.95 -12.96
CA PHE A 12 -7.10 3.81 -11.51
C PHE A 12 -6.82 5.13 -10.78
N VAL A 13 -7.27 5.21 -9.51
CA VAL A 13 -7.02 6.36 -8.62
C VAL A 13 -6.14 5.90 -7.46
N VAL A 14 -4.95 6.49 -7.33
CA VAL A 14 -4.07 6.26 -6.19
C VAL A 14 -4.56 7.08 -4.99
N VAL A 15 -4.72 6.45 -3.83
CA VAL A 15 -5.07 7.14 -2.58
C VAL A 15 -3.81 7.75 -1.99
N ASP A 16 -3.91 9.01 -1.60
CA ASP A 16 -2.81 9.73 -0.96
C ASP A 16 -2.63 9.25 0.48
N LEU A 17 -1.61 8.43 0.70
CA LEU A 17 -1.23 7.93 2.03
C LEU A 17 -0.24 8.87 2.75
N SER A 18 0.24 9.94 2.09
CA SER A 18 1.29 10.82 2.61
C SER A 18 1.03 11.35 4.04
N PRO A 19 -0.21 11.72 4.42
CA PRO A 19 -0.50 12.18 5.79
C PRO A 19 -0.36 11.10 6.87
N HIS A 20 -0.27 9.83 6.49
CA HIS A 20 -0.35 8.67 7.38
C HIS A 20 0.93 7.81 7.39
N LEU A 21 1.95 8.18 6.62
CA LEU A 21 3.22 7.45 6.56
C LEU A 21 3.91 7.50 7.93
N ASN A 22 4.22 6.34 8.47
CA ASN A 22 4.78 6.20 9.83
C ASN A 22 5.92 5.18 9.92
N ASN A 23 6.31 4.55 8.81
CA ASN A 23 7.46 3.63 8.74
C ASN A 23 8.32 3.95 7.53
N THR A 24 9.62 3.64 7.63
CA THR A 24 10.53 3.72 6.48
C THR A 24 10.69 2.33 5.88
N GLY A 25 9.89 2.05 4.86
CA GLY A 25 9.86 0.78 4.16
C GLY A 25 10.97 0.65 3.13
N THR A 26 11.39 1.74 2.47
CA THR A 26 12.49 1.75 1.50
C THR A 26 13.62 2.72 1.85
N SER A 27 14.82 2.45 1.36
CA SER A 27 15.93 3.40 1.45
C SER A 27 16.85 3.32 0.24
N LEU A 28 17.58 4.41 -0.05
CA LEU A 28 18.67 4.52 -1.01
C LEU A 28 19.98 3.98 -0.40
N PRO A 29 21.01 3.66 -1.22
CA PRO A 29 22.27 3.16 -0.68
C PRO A 29 22.84 4.07 0.41
N THR A 30 23.50 3.49 1.41
CA THR A 30 24.13 4.16 2.57
C THR A 30 23.18 4.77 3.60
N ILE A 31 21.88 4.83 3.32
CA ILE A 31 20.89 5.25 4.30
C ILE A 31 20.63 4.08 5.27
N VAL A 32 20.79 4.36 6.57
CA VAL A 32 20.50 3.43 7.65
C VAL A 32 19.37 4.03 8.46
N VAL A 33 18.38 3.20 8.79
CA VAL A 33 17.21 3.59 9.59
C VAL A 33 17.16 2.73 10.84
N GLU A 34 16.56 3.25 11.91
CA GLU A 34 16.40 2.52 13.17
C GLU A 34 15.32 1.44 13.03
N ASP A 35 14.15 1.82 12.51
CA ASP A 35 13.02 0.93 12.28
C ASP A 35 12.65 0.86 10.81
N GLY A 36 13.03 -0.25 10.17
CA GLY A 36 12.70 -0.56 8.78
C GLY A 36 11.50 -1.51 8.65
N ILE A 37 11.22 -1.96 7.43
CA ILE A 37 10.12 -2.90 7.13
C ILE A 37 10.24 -4.26 7.85
N ASP A 38 11.47 -4.70 8.16
CA ASP A 38 11.68 -5.94 8.91
C ASP A 38 11.68 -5.72 10.44
N GLY A 39 11.50 -4.47 10.89
CA GLY A 39 11.61 -4.04 12.28
C GLY A 39 12.96 -4.31 12.95
N MET A 40 14.01 -4.49 12.15
CA MET A 40 15.41 -4.60 12.57
C MET A 40 16.28 -3.56 11.84
N GLY A 41 15.68 -2.43 11.47
CA GLY A 41 16.34 -1.37 10.71
C GLY A 41 16.66 -1.69 9.25
N ARG A 42 16.13 -2.79 8.68
CA ARG A 42 16.31 -3.07 7.25
C ARG A 42 15.11 -2.69 6.42
N THR A 43 15.38 -2.29 5.19
CA THR A 43 14.42 -1.72 4.24
C THR A 43 14.53 -2.39 2.87
N LEU A 44 13.59 -2.10 1.99
CA LEU A 44 13.66 -2.46 0.58
C LEU A 44 14.52 -1.45 -0.19
N PRO A 45 15.26 -1.87 -1.24
CA PRO A 45 16.00 -0.95 -2.10
C PRO A 45 15.02 -0.03 -2.87
N THR A 46 15.10 1.28 -2.64
CA THR A 46 14.23 2.26 -3.32
C THR A 46 14.33 2.19 -4.84
N GLU A 47 15.54 1.97 -5.39
CA GLU A 47 15.78 1.92 -6.82
C GLU A 47 15.13 0.71 -7.52
N GLU A 48 14.83 -0.36 -6.78
CA GLU A 48 14.15 -1.54 -7.31
C GLU A 48 12.61 -1.35 -7.37
N LEU A 49 12.10 -0.27 -6.78
CA LEU A 49 10.68 0.09 -6.76
C LEU A 49 10.28 1.07 -7.88
N ALA A 50 11.20 1.42 -8.78
CA ALA A 50 11.01 2.48 -9.77
C ALA A 50 9.77 2.28 -10.66
N SER A 51 9.43 1.03 -11.01
CA SER A 51 8.23 0.70 -11.81
C SER A 51 6.91 0.98 -11.07
N MET A 52 6.94 1.00 -9.73
CA MET A 52 5.77 1.27 -8.90
C MET A 52 5.74 2.71 -8.38
N ALA A 53 6.75 3.54 -8.67
CA ALA A 53 6.80 4.91 -8.20
C ALA A 53 5.50 5.69 -8.46
N PRO A 54 4.83 5.59 -9.63
CA PRO A 54 3.56 6.30 -9.85
C PRO A 54 2.42 5.93 -8.87
N MET A 55 2.48 4.76 -8.23
CA MET A 55 1.51 4.29 -7.22
C MET A 55 1.89 4.68 -5.78
N ILE A 56 3.16 5.02 -5.54
CA ILE A 56 3.74 5.17 -4.20
C ILE A 56 4.25 6.62 -3.99
N HIS A 57 4.29 7.43 -5.06
CA HIS A 57 4.88 8.77 -5.12
C HIS A 57 3.76 9.82 -5.38
N PRO A 58 3.79 11.04 -4.78
CA PRO A 58 4.99 11.85 -4.53
C PRO A 58 5.38 12.06 -3.06
N ILE A 59 6.23 11.18 -2.54
CA ILE A 59 6.85 11.36 -1.21
C ILE A 59 8.12 12.20 -1.35
N THR A 60 8.14 13.38 -0.73
CA THR A 60 9.32 14.23 -0.70
C THR A 60 10.43 13.58 0.11
N GLY A 61 11.61 13.41 -0.47
CA GLY A 61 12.73 12.75 0.19
C GLY A 61 12.68 11.21 0.16
N TRP A 62 11.83 10.63 -0.69
CA TRP A 62 11.70 9.17 -0.83
C TRP A 62 13.06 8.45 -0.90
N GLY A 63 13.18 7.38 -0.10
CA GLY A 63 14.41 6.61 0.06
C GLY A 63 15.50 7.26 0.91
N ARG A 64 15.32 8.48 1.41
CA ARG A 64 16.32 9.19 2.24
C ARG A 64 16.07 9.06 3.74
N GLY A 65 15.41 7.98 4.17
CA GLY A 65 15.13 7.73 5.58
C GLY A 65 13.85 8.40 6.10
N VAL A 66 13.03 8.98 5.19
CA VAL A 66 11.71 9.49 5.54
C VAL A 66 10.69 8.36 5.47
N PRO A 67 9.59 8.43 6.24
CA PRO A 67 8.51 7.46 6.13
C PRO A 67 7.96 7.38 4.70
N ASP A 68 7.76 6.15 4.21
CA ASP A 68 7.28 5.87 2.86
C ASP A 68 6.30 4.71 2.73
N ASN A 69 5.88 4.15 3.86
CA ASN A 69 4.75 3.24 3.98
C ASN A 69 3.96 3.50 5.28
N VAL A 70 2.78 2.90 5.34
CA VAL A 70 1.92 2.88 6.52
C VAL A 70 2.05 1.51 7.19
N VAL A 71 2.47 1.48 8.44
CA VAL A 71 2.21 0.37 9.37
C VAL A 71 0.79 0.57 9.91
N CYS A 72 -0.08 -0.43 9.74
CA CYS A 72 -1.48 -0.33 10.15
C CYS A 72 -1.59 -0.14 11.68
N ASP A 73 -2.11 1.03 12.07
CA ASP A 73 -2.25 1.52 13.44
C ASP A 73 -3.52 2.39 13.52
N GLU A 74 -4.66 1.82 13.11
CA GLU A 74 -5.99 2.44 13.19
C GLU A 74 -6.16 3.76 12.41
N GLN A 75 -5.35 3.99 11.37
CA GLN A 75 -5.44 5.21 10.58
C GLN A 75 -6.77 5.29 9.82
N VAL A 76 -7.31 6.50 9.74
CA VAL A 76 -8.47 6.82 8.90
C VAL A 76 -7.98 7.63 7.70
N VAL A 77 -8.00 7.02 6.53
CA VAL A 77 -7.53 7.62 5.27
C VAL A 77 -8.71 8.18 4.50
N ALA A 78 -8.70 9.49 4.28
CA ALA A 78 -9.73 10.17 3.50
C ALA A 78 -9.51 10.00 1.99
N VAL A 79 -10.57 9.67 1.26
CA VAL A 79 -10.59 9.67 -0.21
C VAL A 79 -10.95 11.07 -0.68
N SER A 80 -9.97 11.79 -1.20
CA SER A 80 -10.06 13.23 -1.48
C SER A 80 -11.06 13.59 -2.59
N ALA A 81 -11.44 12.62 -3.42
CA ALA A 81 -12.49 12.75 -4.42
C ALA A 81 -13.44 11.53 -4.33
N PRO A 82 -14.49 11.59 -3.49
CA PRO A 82 -15.47 10.52 -3.39
C PRO A 82 -16.06 10.23 -4.78
N ALA A 83 -15.90 9.00 -5.22
CA ALA A 83 -16.40 8.53 -6.51
C ALA A 83 -16.92 7.10 -6.35
N PRO A 84 -17.87 6.66 -7.18
CA PRO A 84 -18.26 5.27 -7.22
C PRO A 84 -17.06 4.41 -7.63
N VAL A 85 -16.68 3.49 -6.76
CA VAL A 85 -15.59 2.52 -6.97
C VAL A 85 -16.17 1.11 -7.00
N SER A 86 -15.73 0.32 -7.99
CA SER A 86 -16.06 -1.10 -8.11
C SER A 86 -15.12 -1.99 -7.30
N GLY A 87 -14.11 -1.42 -6.65
CA GLY A 87 -13.17 -2.15 -5.81
C GLY A 87 -11.91 -1.36 -5.50
N TRP A 88 -10.95 -2.07 -4.90
CA TRP A 88 -9.62 -1.54 -4.59
C TRP A 88 -8.53 -2.60 -4.71
N SER A 89 -7.29 -2.13 -4.71
CA SER A 89 -6.08 -2.91 -4.53
C SER A 89 -5.27 -2.34 -3.37
N VAL A 90 -4.86 -3.20 -2.44
CA VAL A 90 -3.89 -2.88 -1.39
C VAL A 90 -2.56 -3.51 -1.77
N ILE A 91 -1.51 -2.72 -1.82
CA ILE A 91 -0.15 -3.16 -2.12
C ILE A 91 0.67 -3.03 -0.84
N GLY A 92 1.24 -4.14 -0.40
CA GLY A 92 1.94 -4.21 0.86
C GLY A 92 2.58 -5.55 1.11
N ALA A 93 3.08 -5.75 2.33
CA ALA A 93 3.53 -7.04 2.80
C ALA A 93 3.34 -7.09 4.31
N THR A 94 3.27 -8.30 4.86
CA THR A 94 3.33 -8.49 6.30
C THR A 94 4.74 -8.83 6.76
N ARG A 95 4.99 -8.59 8.04
CA ARG A 95 6.16 -9.07 8.78
C ARG A 95 5.72 -10.22 9.68
N CYS A 96 6.62 -11.16 9.97
CA CYS A 96 6.39 -12.27 10.91
C CYS A 96 5.34 -13.31 10.48
N GLY A 97 5.10 -13.46 9.16
CA GLY A 97 4.16 -14.45 8.61
C GLY A 97 2.99 -13.81 7.87
N PRO A 98 2.32 -14.55 6.98
CA PRO A 98 1.18 -14.04 6.21
C PRO A 98 0.01 -13.72 7.15
N MET A 99 -0.66 -12.59 6.93
CA MET A 99 -1.79 -12.15 7.77
C MET A 99 -2.97 -11.66 6.92
N GLN A 100 -4.17 -11.81 7.49
CA GLN A 100 -5.35 -11.13 7.00
C GLN A 100 -5.91 -10.26 8.10
N ASP A 101 -6.41 -9.09 7.73
CA ASP A 101 -7.07 -8.21 8.66
C ASP A 101 -8.18 -7.39 7.97
N THR A 102 -9.04 -6.78 8.76
CA THR A 102 -10.25 -6.13 8.29
C THR A 102 -10.05 -4.63 8.17
N PHE A 103 -10.04 -4.15 6.94
CA PHE A 103 -10.17 -2.74 6.63
C PHE A 103 -11.66 -2.38 6.61
N THR A 104 -12.00 -1.14 6.93
CA THR A 104 -13.38 -0.66 6.80
C THR A 104 -13.48 0.36 5.69
N ALA A 105 -14.27 0.05 4.67
CA ALA A 105 -14.70 1.02 3.67
C ALA A 105 -15.89 1.80 4.22
N VAL A 106 -15.79 3.13 4.28
CA VAL A 106 -16.88 4.00 4.72
C VAL A 106 -17.36 4.82 3.52
N ASP A 107 -18.65 4.72 3.21
CA ASP A 107 -19.23 5.43 2.07
C ASP A 107 -19.68 6.86 2.43
N SER A 108 -20.13 7.61 1.43
CA SER A 108 -20.63 8.98 1.60
C SER A 108 -21.84 9.12 2.54
N THR A 109 -22.58 8.04 2.78
CA THR A 109 -23.73 8.00 3.70
C THR A 109 -23.34 7.61 5.13
N GLY A 110 -22.09 7.19 5.33
CA GLY A 110 -21.60 6.65 6.59
C GLY A 110 -21.84 5.14 6.75
N HIS A 111 -22.30 4.45 5.72
CA HIS A 111 -22.36 2.99 5.74
C HIS A 111 -20.94 2.42 5.77
N ARG A 112 -20.76 1.36 6.56
CA ARG A 112 -19.46 0.75 6.85
C ARG A 112 -19.46 -0.68 6.31
N THR A 113 -18.54 -0.97 5.41
CA THR A 113 -18.34 -2.29 4.82
C THR A 113 -17.00 -2.85 5.29
N ALA A 114 -17.04 -3.99 5.98
CA ALA A 114 -15.85 -4.72 6.38
C ALA A 114 -15.23 -5.41 5.16
N VAL A 115 -13.94 -5.20 4.94
CA VAL A 115 -13.19 -5.76 3.82
C VAL A 115 -11.98 -6.52 4.35
N LEU A 116 -11.99 -7.83 4.16
CA LEU A 116 -10.85 -8.67 4.54
C LEU A 116 -9.72 -8.51 3.53
N VAL A 117 -8.58 -8.01 3.99
CA VAL A 117 -7.36 -7.83 3.20
C VAL A 117 -6.33 -8.84 3.67
N GLY A 118 -5.95 -9.77 2.79
CA GLY A 118 -4.85 -10.70 3.02
C GLY A 118 -3.59 -10.25 2.30
N LEU A 119 -2.48 -10.19 3.03
CA LEU A 119 -1.14 -9.93 2.50
C LEU A 119 -0.18 -11.00 2.96
N SER A 120 0.55 -11.58 2.02
CA SER A 120 1.59 -12.55 2.31
C SER A 120 2.80 -11.89 2.95
N ASP A 121 3.61 -12.72 3.62
CA ASP A 121 4.82 -12.23 4.29
C ASP A 121 5.86 -11.75 3.28
N LEU A 122 6.61 -10.74 3.69
CA LEU A 122 7.69 -10.09 2.94
C LEU A 122 8.67 -11.08 2.29
N VAL A 123 8.95 -12.21 2.94
CA VAL A 123 9.94 -13.20 2.51
C VAL A 123 9.28 -14.46 1.91
N SER A 124 7.96 -14.46 1.78
CA SER A 124 7.23 -15.58 1.21
C SER A 124 7.62 -15.82 -0.24
N PHE A 125 7.76 -17.09 -0.60
CA PHE A 125 8.06 -17.48 -1.98
C PHE A 125 6.80 -17.55 -2.85
N ARG A 126 5.64 -17.80 -2.24
CA ARG A 126 4.33 -17.93 -2.89
C ARG A 126 3.30 -17.15 -2.11
N PRO A 127 2.21 -16.69 -2.75
CA PRO A 127 1.10 -16.08 -2.04
C PRO A 127 0.48 -17.09 -1.07
N ALA A 128 0.08 -16.61 0.11
CA ALA A 128 -0.65 -17.35 1.13
C ALA A 128 -2.16 -17.20 0.97
N PHE A 129 -2.62 -16.17 0.26
CA PHE A 129 -4.03 -15.86 0.03
C PHE A 129 -4.33 -15.78 -1.47
N SER A 130 -5.34 -14.98 -1.84
CA SER A 130 -5.64 -14.59 -3.22
C SER A 130 -4.81 -13.38 -3.70
N ASP A 131 -3.79 -12.99 -2.93
CA ASP A 131 -2.88 -11.91 -3.29
C ASP A 131 -1.90 -12.35 -4.40
N THR A 132 -1.34 -11.37 -5.09
CA THR A 132 -0.46 -11.57 -6.25
C THR A 132 0.84 -10.80 -6.08
N GLU A 133 1.93 -11.25 -6.72
CA GLU A 133 3.22 -10.57 -6.65
C GLU A 133 3.11 -9.19 -7.32
N ALA A 134 3.41 -8.12 -6.57
CA ALA A 134 3.39 -6.74 -7.06
C ALA A 134 4.80 -6.24 -7.41
N ALA A 135 5.78 -6.59 -6.59
CA ALA A 135 7.19 -6.34 -6.84
C ALA A 135 8.07 -7.36 -6.15
N VAL A 136 9.29 -7.50 -6.66
CA VAL A 136 10.33 -8.39 -6.14
C VAL A 136 11.59 -7.59 -5.92
N PHE A 137 12.25 -7.84 -4.80
CA PHE A 137 13.53 -7.21 -4.47
C PHE A 137 14.61 -8.27 -4.33
N SER A 138 15.83 -7.90 -4.71
CA SER A 138 17.00 -8.77 -4.69
C SER A 138 17.60 -8.93 -3.29
N ARG A 139 17.35 -7.97 -2.39
CA ARG A 139 18.01 -7.84 -1.10
C ARG A 139 17.19 -7.03 -0.10
N LEU A 140 17.59 -7.09 1.16
CA LEU A 140 17.26 -6.10 2.19
C LEU A 140 18.44 -5.14 2.38
N ARG A 141 18.15 -3.86 2.52
CA ARG A 141 19.12 -2.78 2.73
C ARG A 141 19.22 -2.42 4.21
N GLY A 142 20.44 -2.18 4.70
CA GLY A 142 20.71 -1.73 6.06
C GLY A 142 22.18 -1.35 6.23
N ALA A 143 22.70 -1.36 7.46
CA ALA A 143 24.13 -1.14 7.71
C ALA A 143 25.02 -2.11 6.91
N GLN A 144 24.52 -3.33 6.69
CA GLN A 144 25.01 -4.27 5.69
C GLN A 144 23.83 -4.83 4.90
N ASP A 145 23.91 -4.78 3.57
CA ASP A 145 22.92 -5.39 2.69
C ASP A 145 22.88 -6.91 2.90
N VAL A 146 21.68 -7.47 2.96
CA VAL A 146 21.44 -8.92 3.09
C VAL A 146 20.86 -9.43 1.78
N PRO A 147 21.50 -10.40 1.09
CA PRO A 147 21.01 -10.97 -0.16
C PRO A 147 19.80 -11.89 0.09
N ARG A 148 18.66 -11.28 0.42
CA ARG A 148 17.40 -11.94 0.72
C ARG A 148 16.34 -11.42 -0.23
N ARG A 149 15.80 -12.33 -1.05
CA ARG A 149 14.70 -12.01 -1.95
C ARG A 149 13.43 -11.73 -1.15
N THR A 150 12.84 -10.56 -1.36
CA THR A 150 11.59 -10.13 -0.72
C THR A 150 10.58 -9.69 -1.76
N ARG A 151 9.33 -9.51 -1.34
CA ARG A 151 8.21 -9.17 -2.22
C ARG A 151 7.26 -8.18 -1.59
N LEU A 152 6.67 -7.35 -2.42
CA LEU A 152 5.38 -6.74 -2.12
C LEU A 152 4.29 -7.53 -2.83
N TRP A 153 3.16 -7.64 -2.17
CA TRP A 153 1.97 -8.36 -2.60
C TRP A 153 0.84 -7.39 -2.86
N ARG A 154 -0.05 -7.77 -3.77
CA ARG A 154 -1.27 -7.03 -4.11
C ARG A 154 -2.48 -7.86 -3.73
N SER A 155 -3.27 -7.35 -2.80
CA SER A 155 -4.59 -7.86 -2.45
C SER A 155 -5.66 -7.06 -3.18
N ASN A 156 -6.64 -7.74 -3.75
CA ASN A 156 -7.67 -7.15 -4.59
C ASN A 156 -9.04 -7.44 -3.99
N HIS A 157 -9.92 -6.44 -3.93
CA HIS A 157 -11.30 -6.60 -3.46
C HIS A 157 -12.26 -5.85 -4.37
N GLY A 158 -13.32 -6.53 -4.82
CA GLY A 158 -14.40 -5.92 -5.58
C GLY A 158 -15.58 -5.58 -4.68
N PHE A 159 -16.25 -4.46 -4.98
CA PHE A 159 -17.52 -4.08 -4.40
C PHE A 159 -18.65 -4.38 -5.38
N ASP A 160 -19.63 -5.16 -4.94
CA ASP A 160 -20.86 -5.43 -5.68
C ASP A 160 -22.08 -5.27 -4.74
N PRO A 161 -22.85 -4.18 -4.86
CA PRO A 161 -22.70 -3.08 -5.84
C PRO A 161 -21.50 -2.18 -5.56
N ALA A 162 -21.13 -1.34 -6.53
CA ALA A 162 -20.11 -0.30 -6.36
C ALA A 162 -20.45 0.67 -5.21
N VAL A 163 -19.43 1.15 -4.51
CA VAL A 163 -19.59 2.02 -3.32
C VAL A 163 -19.09 3.43 -3.61
N ASN A 164 -19.77 4.45 -3.07
CA ASN A 164 -19.28 5.83 -3.13
C ASN A 164 -18.32 6.08 -1.95
N LEU A 165 -17.08 5.60 -2.09
CA LEU A 165 -16.10 5.53 -1.01
C LEU A 165 -15.68 6.93 -0.55
N ARG A 166 -15.74 7.18 0.76
CA ARG A 166 -15.31 8.42 1.41
C ARG A 166 -14.06 8.24 2.23
N GLU A 167 -13.99 7.18 3.02
CA GLU A 167 -12.87 6.89 3.94
C GLU A 167 -12.53 5.40 3.91
N ILE A 168 -11.29 5.12 4.29
CA ILE A 168 -10.78 3.77 4.52
C ILE A 168 -10.16 3.76 5.90
N GLU A 169 -10.67 2.91 6.77
CA GLU A 169 -10.12 2.72 8.11
C GLU A 169 -9.24 1.48 8.11
N PHE A 170 -8.01 1.66 8.58
CA PHE A 170 -7.01 0.61 8.67
C PHE A 170 -7.18 -0.12 10.01
N PRO A 171 -6.84 -1.41 10.09
CA PRO A 171 -6.85 -2.15 11.35
C PRO A 171 -5.69 -1.74 12.27
N LEU A 172 -5.74 -2.17 13.53
CA LEU A 172 -4.56 -2.21 14.41
C LEU A 172 -3.76 -3.48 14.10
N ASN A 173 -2.75 -3.37 13.24
CA ASN A 173 -1.90 -4.50 12.87
C ASN A 173 -0.48 -4.02 12.55
N PRO A 174 0.40 -3.91 13.56
CA PRO A 174 1.72 -3.31 13.39
C PRO A 174 2.68 -4.14 12.53
N ASP A 175 2.28 -5.36 12.15
CA ASP A 175 3.03 -6.22 11.24
C ASP A 175 2.56 -6.10 9.78
N MET A 176 1.47 -5.36 9.50
CA MET A 176 0.97 -5.12 8.15
C MET A 176 1.44 -3.76 7.61
N HIS A 177 2.23 -3.80 6.55
CA HIS A 177 2.79 -2.61 5.90
C HIS A 177 2.12 -2.35 4.54
N VAL A 178 1.53 -1.17 4.36
CA VAL A 178 0.87 -0.73 3.13
C VAL A 178 1.70 0.34 2.44
N PHE A 179 2.11 0.08 1.20
CA PHE A 179 2.88 1.00 0.35
C PHE A 179 2.01 1.79 -0.61
N ALA A 180 0.90 1.19 -1.07
CA ALA A 180 -0.05 1.88 -1.92
C ALA A 180 -1.46 1.32 -1.73
N LEU A 181 -2.44 2.19 -1.90
CA LEU A 181 -3.84 1.83 -2.03
C LEU A 181 -4.37 2.45 -3.32
N VAL A 182 -4.96 1.61 -4.16
CA VAL A 182 -5.41 1.98 -5.50
C VAL A 182 -6.90 1.66 -5.62
N LEU A 183 -7.72 2.63 -5.99
CA LEU A 183 -9.14 2.46 -6.21
C LEU A 183 -9.41 2.14 -7.67
N TRP A 184 -10.42 1.30 -7.92
CA TRP A 184 -10.94 0.97 -9.24
C TRP A 184 -12.22 1.76 -9.48
N PRO A 185 -12.19 2.86 -10.23
CA PRO A 185 -13.40 3.61 -10.51
C PRO A 185 -14.37 2.75 -11.32
N VAL A 186 -15.67 2.94 -11.07
CA VAL A 186 -16.67 2.44 -12.02
C VAL A 186 -16.37 3.10 -13.36
N SER A 187 -16.14 2.27 -14.38
CA SER A 187 -15.99 2.77 -15.75
C SER A 187 -17.24 3.57 -16.07
N SER A 188 -17.11 4.87 -16.32
CA SER A 188 -18.23 5.65 -16.85
C SER A 188 -18.58 5.02 -18.19
N GLY A 189 -19.62 4.19 -18.22
CA GLY A 189 -20.10 3.55 -19.43
C GLY A 189 -20.20 4.63 -20.50
N GLY A 190 -19.37 4.53 -21.53
CA GLY A 190 -19.52 5.35 -22.72
C GLY A 190 -20.91 5.06 -23.25
N VAL A 191 -21.80 6.04 -23.12
CA VAL A 191 -22.96 6.11 -24.01
C VAL A 191 -22.35 6.34 -25.39
N ALA A 192 -22.22 5.25 -26.15
CA ALA A 192 -22.07 5.31 -27.60
C ALA A 192 -23.41 5.69 -28.22
#